data_AF-A0A316QS56-F1
#
_entry.id   AF-A0A316QS56-F1
#
_cell.length_a   1.000
_cell.length_b   1.000
_cell.length_c   1.000
_cell.angle_alpha   90.00
_cell.angle_beta   90.00
_cell.angle_gamma   90.00
#
_symmetry.space_group_name_H-M   'P 1'
#
loop_
_entity.id
_entity.type
_entity.pdbx_description
1 polymer ?
#
loop_
_entity_poly.entity_id
_entity_poly.type
_entity_poly.pdbx_seq_one_letter_code
_entity_poly.pdbx_strand_id
1 'polypeptide(L)'
;MLKKRISMLLVAVMIITGIPCMPKAEVSAASKDTYTIDVNDSSYDPRGTERVTMAKDQGSYGICYAYALASAVETSLIKTGQADSSVDISDMQIAFLTSCYKDQAGPNSSCYVYDEIIKNMNGGSGEPSQWRMHRYGFVDETEMPITLITDRSTFGTWYDRAINYKYKVKRAYEAPAGDIQGTKEIISKCGSVVTSYIVYDYYYNTTLPVYSYNNPTAEKYTNHGIQIVGWDDNYSKDNFLIKPSKNGAWLCKNSWGPFWSKDGYFWMSYETYTDEMQGLILTTDKNYDYCVNKEYNIMVGDSIDVKKDLAGYVDDDEEVRYLYDDSYFQDNEDGTFTAKKATDTSWGYNGISVNVGINRVGEFDVVIKPTPTPTPTVQPTEEPTPVPTLQPTKAPTVQQSSQPVVKPYIVPSKPSNFSGVSVPKTEYNSSLRNVDYKAVSGSTSQFKYRTDSEGNATIVKGKNVKKITIPNAIKIDGISYMVRKIDGKAFSNLKKLQTVTIQAANVKKLSKNTFFKCKKLKNVTITSLNLSNVSSGTIKKCSKVKVKVVGRSSKAQSKTAAAFKAAGIKFSYQRK
;
A
#
# COMPACT_ATOMS: atom_id res chain seq x y z
N MET A 1 -7.29 -25.39 55.75
CA MET A 1 -6.03 -26.12 55.46
C MET A 1 -6.25 -27.18 54.39
N LEU A 2 -6.49 -26.77 53.13
CA LEU A 2 -6.54 -27.68 51.98
C LEU A 2 -6.37 -26.90 50.66
N LYS A 3 -5.19 -26.30 50.45
CA LYS A 3 -4.82 -25.64 49.17
C LYS A 3 -3.30 -25.57 48.92
N LYS A 4 -2.51 -26.53 49.46
CA LYS A 4 -1.04 -26.52 49.37
C LYS A 4 -0.38 -27.86 49.04
N ARG A 5 -1.04 -28.77 48.32
CA ARG A 5 -0.51 -30.12 48.02
C ARG A 5 -0.67 -30.63 46.58
N ILE A 6 -0.79 -29.77 45.57
CA ILE A 6 -0.84 -30.22 44.15
C ILE A 6 0.35 -29.73 43.31
N SER A 7 1.24 -28.86 43.84
CA SER A 7 2.38 -28.34 43.06
C SER A 7 3.72 -29.06 43.28
N MET A 8 3.72 -30.26 43.86
CA MET A 8 4.95 -30.97 44.28
C MET A 8 4.98 -32.44 43.82
N LEU A 9 4.38 -32.76 42.67
CA LEU A 9 4.41 -34.14 42.13
C LEU A 9 4.89 -34.28 40.67
N LEU A 10 5.50 -33.25 40.08
CA LEU A 10 6.05 -33.34 38.71
C LEU A 10 7.54 -32.99 38.58
N VAL A 11 8.26 -32.79 39.69
CA VAL A 11 9.70 -32.42 39.68
C VAL A 11 10.63 -33.60 40.01
N ALA A 12 10.13 -34.83 40.18
CA ALA A 12 10.98 -35.93 40.64
C ALA A 12 10.74 -37.26 39.92
N VAL A 13 10.81 -37.28 38.58
CA VAL A 13 11.19 -38.50 37.82
C VAL A 13 11.92 -38.10 36.53
N MET A 14 13.18 -37.71 36.65
CA MET A 14 14.16 -37.86 35.57
C MET A 14 15.42 -38.41 36.21
N ILE A 15 15.79 -39.64 35.87
CA ILE A 15 17.17 -40.12 35.62
C ILE A 15 17.08 -41.62 35.26
N ILE A 16 17.72 -41.95 34.11
CA ILE A 16 18.03 -43.27 33.50
C ILE A 16 16.89 -44.01 32.77
N THR A 17 16.82 -43.84 31.44
CA THR A 17 17.36 -44.81 30.45
C THR A 17 17.38 -44.16 29.06
N GLY A 18 18.47 -44.35 28.33
CA GLY A 18 18.87 -43.57 27.16
C GLY A 18 17.88 -43.48 26.01
N ILE A 19 17.70 -42.26 25.52
CA ILE A 19 17.11 -41.93 24.22
C ILE A 19 18.20 -41.15 23.47
N PRO A 20 18.51 -41.50 22.21
CA PRO A 20 19.64 -40.94 21.48
C PRO A 20 19.56 -39.42 21.39
N CYS A 21 20.72 -38.77 21.52
CA CYS A 21 20.94 -37.36 21.32
C CYS A 21 20.27 -36.91 20.00
N MET A 22 19.12 -36.23 20.11
CA MET A 22 18.56 -35.52 18.98
C MET A 22 19.49 -34.35 18.66
N PRO A 23 19.89 -34.17 17.39
CA PRO A 23 20.65 -33.00 17.01
C PRO A 23 19.84 -31.75 17.38
N LYS A 24 20.56 -30.71 17.84
CA LYS A 24 20.09 -29.33 17.93
C LYS A 24 19.06 -29.10 16.82
N ALA A 25 17.81 -28.82 17.19
CA ALA A 25 16.85 -28.34 16.22
C ALA A 25 17.41 -27.04 15.68
N GLU A 26 18.01 -27.12 14.50
CA GLU A 26 18.16 -25.97 13.62
C GLU A 26 16.80 -25.31 13.53
N VAL A 27 16.79 -24.00 13.71
CA VAL A 27 15.66 -23.12 13.43
C VAL A 27 15.05 -23.61 12.12
N SER A 28 13.87 -24.23 12.18
CA SER A 28 13.20 -24.73 10.99
C SER A 28 13.07 -23.54 10.05
N ALA A 29 13.66 -23.63 8.87
CA ALA A 29 13.61 -22.61 7.85
C ALA A 29 12.18 -22.06 7.76
N ALA A 30 12.00 -20.78 8.10
CA ALA A 30 10.75 -20.07 7.89
C ALA A 30 10.24 -20.44 6.49
N SER A 31 8.99 -20.90 6.38
CA SER A 31 8.46 -21.38 5.11
C SER A 31 8.66 -20.29 4.06
N LYS A 32 9.41 -20.60 2.99
CA LYS A 32 9.65 -19.71 1.84
C LYS A 32 8.37 -19.46 1.00
N ASP A 33 7.20 -19.45 1.63
CA ASP A 33 5.90 -19.21 0.99
C ASP A 33 5.70 -17.70 0.79
N THR A 34 6.53 -17.14 -0.09
CA THR A 34 6.31 -15.81 -0.64
C THR A 34 5.04 -15.86 -1.51
N TYR A 35 3.95 -15.27 -1.02
CA TYR A 35 2.69 -15.22 -1.76
C TYR A 35 2.60 -13.94 -2.57
N THR A 36 1.87 -13.95 -3.69
CA THR A 36 1.63 -12.74 -4.49
C THR A 36 0.25 -12.17 -4.19
N ILE A 37 0.16 -10.84 -4.13
CA ILE A 37 -1.10 -10.10 -4.00
C ILE A 37 -1.33 -9.45 -5.37
N ASP A 38 -2.41 -9.81 -6.07
CA ASP A 38 -2.77 -9.13 -7.31
C ASP A 38 -3.54 -7.85 -6.98
N VAL A 39 -2.92 -6.70 -7.19
CA VAL A 39 -3.52 -5.37 -6.97
C VAL A 39 -4.79 -5.12 -7.78
N ASN A 40 -5.04 -5.92 -8.83
CA ASN A 40 -6.23 -5.83 -9.67
C ASN A 40 -7.37 -6.73 -9.20
N ASP A 41 -7.12 -7.61 -8.22
CA ASP A 41 -8.19 -8.36 -7.60
C ASP A 41 -9.13 -7.38 -6.92
N SER A 42 -10.43 -7.64 -7.08
CA SER A 42 -11.42 -6.74 -6.51
C SER A 42 -11.54 -6.85 -5.00
N SER A 43 -10.84 -7.80 -4.40
CA SER A 43 -10.80 -8.01 -2.96
C SER A 43 -9.55 -8.78 -2.58
N TYR A 44 -8.95 -8.41 -1.46
CA TYR A 44 -7.88 -9.14 -0.80
C TYR A 44 -8.19 -9.15 0.70
N ASP A 45 -8.32 -10.34 1.28
CA ASP A 45 -8.61 -10.55 2.70
C ASP A 45 -7.62 -11.59 3.24
N PRO A 46 -6.61 -11.18 4.02
CA PRO A 46 -5.61 -12.09 4.58
C PRO A 46 -6.04 -12.76 5.90
N ARG A 47 -7.26 -12.50 6.38
CA ARG A 47 -7.71 -13.10 7.64
C ARG A 47 -7.86 -14.60 7.50
N GLY A 48 -7.40 -15.34 8.51
CA GLY A 48 -7.43 -16.80 8.52
C GLY A 48 -6.44 -17.48 7.55
N THR A 49 -5.47 -16.74 7.00
CA THR A 49 -4.48 -17.30 6.06
C THR A 49 -3.04 -17.27 6.58
N GLU A 50 -2.82 -17.05 7.88
CA GLU A 50 -1.48 -16.90 8.51
C GLU A 50 -0.61 -15.76 7.92
N ARG A 51 -1.21 -14.86 7.13
CA ARG A 51 -0.51 -13.73 6.47
C ARG A 51 -0.46 -12.47 7.31
N VAL A 52 -1.16 -12.48 8.43
CA VAL A 52 -1.31 -11.39 9.40
C VAL A 52 -1.36 -12.00 10.80
N THR A 53 -0.83 -11.28 11.78
CA THR A 53 -0.93 -11.62 13.20
C THR A 53 -2.31 -11.24 13.75
N MET A 54 -2.62 -11.64 14.98
CA MET A 54 -3.87 -11.25 15.67
C MET A 54 -3.88 -9.76 16.04
N ALA A 55 -5.08 -9.18 16.20
CA ALA A 55 -5.24 -7.83 16.73
C ALA A 55 -4.87 -7.77 18.22
N LYS A 56 -3.92 -6.89 18.56
CA LYS A 56 -3.50 -6.61 19.94
C LYS A 56 -4.41 -5.57 20.59
N ASP A 57 -4.28 -5.39 21.91
CA ASP A 57 -5.05 -4.43 22.69
C ASP A 57 -4.12 -3.41 23.35
N GLN A 58 -4.24 -2.15 22.92
CA GLN A 58 -3.47 -1.02 23.45
C GLN A 58 -3.99 -0.52 24.81
N GLY A 59 -5.14 -1.01 25.27
CA GLY A 59 -5.80 -0.51 26.48
C GLY A 59 -5.94 1.01 26.50
N SER A 60 -5.61 1.61 27.65
CA SER A 60 -5.72 3.06 27.88
C SER A 60 -4.42 3.84 27.59
N TYR A 61 -3.41 3.23 26.97
CA TYR A 61 -2.08 3.83 26.83
C TYR A 61 -1.98 4.93 25.76
N GLY A 62 -2.93 4.98 24.82
CA GLY A 62 -2.95 6.02 23.78
C GLY A 62 -1.83 5.91 22.73
N ILE A 63 -1.25 4.71 22.55
CA ILE A 63 -0.12 4.45 21.64
C ILE A 63 -0.54 3.72 20.34
N CYS A 64 -1.72 4.04 19.81
CA CYS A 64 -2.26 3.41 18.59
C CYS A 64 -1.27 3.45 17.40
N TYR A 65 -0.51 4.54 17.26
CA TYR A 65 0.50 4.71 16.24
C TYR A 65 1.60 3.63 16.30
N ALA A 66 1.98 3.22 17.52
CA ALA A 66 3.00 2.20 17.74
C ALA A 66 2.45 0.81 17.39
N TYR A 67 1.23 0.51 17.81
CA TYR A 67 0.54 -0.74 17.45
C TYR A 67 0.31 -0.90 15.94
N ALA A 68 -0.10 0.19 15.28
CA ALA A 68 -0.29 0.18 13.83
C ALA A 68 1.04 -0.12 13.11
N LEU A 69 2.13 0.52 13.54
CA LEU A 69 3.46 0.31 12.99
C LEU A 69 4.01 -1.10 13.26
N ALA A 70 3.97 -1.57 14.51
CA ALA A 70 4.39 -2.93 14.86
C ALA A 70 3.65 -3.98 14.04
N SER A 71 2.32 -3.87 13.94
CA SER A 71 1.50 -4.82 13.17
C SER A 71 1.86 -4.80 11.66
N ALA A 72 2.23 -3.63 11.12
CA ALA A 72 2.73 -3.53 9.74
C ALA A 72 4.11 -4.16 9.55
N VAL A 73 5.01 -4.03 10.52
CA VAL A 73 6.33 -4.69 10.56
C VAL A 73 6.16 -6.20 10.59
N GLU A 74 5.31 -6.72 11.49
CA GLU A 74 4.96 -8.15 11.57
C GLU A 74 4.45 -8.67 10.22
N THR A 75 3.52 -7.96 9.61
CA THR A 75 2.92 -8.33 8.33
C THR A 75 3.96 -8.31 7.19
N SER A 76 4.89 -7.36 7.20
CA SER A 76 5.98 -7.33 6.23
C SER A 76 6.96 -8.50 6.42
N LEU A 77 7.29 -8.87 7.65
CA LEU A 77 8.19 -10.00 7.93
C LEU A 77 7.56 -11.31 7.44
N ILE A 78 6.26 -11.50 7.69
CA ILE A 78 5.50 -12.63 7.16
C ILE A 78 5.47 -12.61 5.63
N LYS A 79 5.14 -11.47 5.03
CA LYS A 79 5.06 -11.29 3.58
C LYS A 79 6.37 -11.62 2.85
N THR A 80 7.49 -11.27 3.45
CA THR A 80 8.84 -11.49 2.91
C THR A 80 9.42 -12.86 3.27
N GLY A 81 8.69 -13.70 4.02
CA GLY A 81 9.14 -15.03 4.41
C GLY A 81 10.24 -15.02 5.48
N GLN A 82 10.37 -13.94 6.24
CA GLN A 82 11.38 -13.76 7.28
C GLN A 82 10.87 -14.11 8.67
N ALA A 83 9.56 -14.21 8.83
CA ALA A 83 8.92 -14.74 10.02
C ALA A 83 7.59 -15.43 9.64
N ASP A 84 7.02 -16.18 10.58
CA ASP A 84 5.66 -16.71 10.47
C ASP A 84 4.67 -15.86 11.30
N SER A 85 3.43 -16.31 11.40
CA SER A 85 2.36 -15.60 12.11
C SER A 85 2.52 -15.52 13.63
N SER A 86 3.58 -16.10 14.21
CA SER A 86 3.91 -15.97 15.63
C SER A 86 4.84 -14.79 15.94
N VAL A 87 5.29 -14.04 14.92
CA VAL A 87 6.11 -12.83 15.15
C VAL A 87 5.34 -11.79 15.95
N ASP A 88 6.01 -11.19 16.93
CA ASP A 88 5.42 -10.23 17.86
C ASP A 88 6.41 -9.09 18.08
N ILE A 89 6.14 -7.93 17.49
CA ILE A 89 7.02 -6.76 17.51
C ILE A 89 6.65 -5.87 18.69
N SER A 90 7.68 -5.31 19.35
CA SER A 90 7.46 -4.46 20.53
C SER A 90 6.78 -3.13 20.19
N ASP A 91 5.52 -3.01 20.60
CA ASP A 91 4.75 -1.76 20.54
C ASP A 91 5.34 -0.72 21.51
N MET A 92 5.82 -1.20 22.66
CA MET A 92 6.45 -0.38 23.71
C MET A 92 7.74 0.29 23.23
N GLN A 93 8.59 -0.44 22.49
CA GLN A 93 9.84 0.08 21.94
C GLN A 93 9.59 1.24 20.98
N ILE A 94 8.62 1.06 20.07
CA ILE A 94 8.24 2.10 19.10
C ILE A 94 7.72 3.34 19.81
N ALA A 95 6.82 3.17 20.78
CA ALA A 95 6.26 4.26 21.54
C ALA A 95 7.36 5.00 22.33
N PHE A 96 8.21 4.27 23.06
CA PHE A 96 9.32 4.81 23.83
C PHE A 96 10.29 5.60 22.96
N LEU A 97 10.79 5.03 21.87
CA LEU A 97 11.77 5.72 21.01
C LEU A 97 11.15 6.94 20.34
N THR A 98 9.87 6.92 19.96
CA THR A 98 9.17 8.09 19.41
C THR A 98 9.05 9.23 20.43
N SER A 99 9.05 8.93 21.72
CA SER A 99 8.81 9.89 22.80
C SER A 99 10.07 10.26 23.60
N CYS A 100 11.21 9.63 23.30
CA CYS A 100 12.48 9.81 24.01
C CYS A 100 13.58 10.34 23.07
N TYR A 101 14.38 11.29 23.55
CA TYR A 101 15.65 11.68 22.91
C TYR A 101 16.85 10.91 23.50
N LYS A 102 17.94 10.76 22.74
CA LYS A 102 19.09 9.89 23.07
C LYS A 102 19.74 10.19 24.43
N ASP A 103 19.65 11.42 24.90
CA ASP A 103 20.20 11.94 26.15
C ASP A 103 19.25 11.81 27.36
N GLN A 104 18.01 11.35 27.16
CA GLN A 104 16.98 11.37 28.19
C GLN A 104 16.80 10.06 28.97
N ALA A 105 17.13 8.89 28.41
CA ALA A 105 16.80 7.59 29.02
C ALA A 105 18.03 6.70 29.30
N GLY A 106 18.91 7.16 30.19
CA GLY A 106 20.02 6.37 30.70
C GLY A 106 19.78 5.86 32.14
N PRO A 107 20.72 5.08 32.70
CA PRO A 107 20.62 4.57 34.08
C PRO A 107 20.55 5.67 35.16
N ASN A 108 20.90 6.92 34.81
CA ASN A 108 20.87 8.09 35.70
C ASN A 108 19.66 9.01 35.47
N SER A 109 18.68 8.59 34.67
CA SER A 109 17.52 9.43 34.36
C SER A 109 16.61 9.62 35.57
N SER A 110 16.13 10.86 35.74
CA SER A 110 15.30 11.19 36.89
C SER A 110 13.89 10.57 36.78
N CYS A 111 13.23 10.48 37.92
CA CYS A 111 11.85 10.03 38.01
C CYS A 111 10.92 10.91 37.13
N TYR A 112 11.14 12.23 37.12
CA TYR A 112 10.43 13.18 36.26
C TYR A 112 10.54 12.83 34.77
N VAL A 113 11.73 12.40 34.31
CA VAL A 113 11.94 12.03 32.90
C VAL A 113 11.14 10.78 32.52
N TYR A 114 11.02 9.80 33.42
CA TYR A 114 10.12 8.66 33.20
C TYR A 114 8.68 9.12 33.00
N ASP A 115 8.14 9.94 33.91
CA ASP A 115 6.74 10.40 33.85
C ASP A 115 6.48 11.24 32.59
N GLU A 116 7.45 12.06 32.18
CA GLU A 116 7.41 12.84 30.95
C GLU A 116 7.39 11.96 29.69
N ILE A 117 8.24 10.93 29.63
CA ILE A 117 8.24 10.00 28.49
C ILE A 117 6.91 9.25 28.39
N ILE A 118 6.37 8.74 29.50
CA ILE A 118 5.06 8.06 29.49
C ILE A 118 3.96 9.00 29.01
N LYS A 119 3.99 10.26 29.45
CA LYS A 119 3.06 11.28 28.98
C LYS A 119 3.21 11.54 27.47
N ASN A 120 4.44 11.63 26.97
CA ASN A 120 4.75 11.90 25.57
C ASN A 120 4.47 10.70 24.66
N MET A 121 4.36 9.48 25.20
CA MET A 121 3.88 8.31 24.46
C MET A 121 2.39 8.43 24.14
N ASN A 122 1.60 9.06 24.99
CA ASN A 122 0.15 9.19 24.76
C ASN A 122 -0.14 10.22 23.65
N GLY A 123 -0.77 9.78 22.57
CA GLY A 123 -1.19 10.65 21.46
C GLY A 123 -0.09 11.02 20.47
N GLY A 124 0.98 10.22 20.41
CA GLY A 124 2.03 10.36 19.40
C GLY A 124 1.52 10.16 17.96
N SER A 125 2.33 10.57 16.96
CA SER A 125 1.99 10.50 15.54
C SER A 125 2.76 9.40 14.79
N GLY A 126 2.09 8.77 13.82
CA GLY A 126 2.62 7.61 13.09
C GLY A 126 3.78 7.92 12.14
N GLU A 127 3.80 9.10 11.51
CA GLU A 127 4.87 9.50 10.58
C GLU A 127 6.23 9.66 11.32
N PRO A 128 6.34 10.42 12.43
CA PRO A 128 7.58 10.47 13.23
C PRO A 128 8.05 9.11 13.74
N SER A 129 7.13 8.19 14.06
CA SER A 129 7.51 6.83 14.46
C SER A 129 8.24 6.10 13.35
N GLN A 130 7.76 6.14 12.11
CA GLN A 130 8.43 5.45 11.00
C GLN A 130 9.82 6.02 10.73
N TRP A 131 9.94 7.35 10.68
CA TRP A 131 11.23 8.04 10.49
C TRP A 131 12.22 7.77 11.62
N ARG A 132 11.73 7.63 12.85
CA ARG A 132 12.61 7.34 13.98
C ARG A 132 12.99 5.86 14.04
N MET A 133 12.05 4.96 13.84
CA MET A 133 12.28 3.51 13.87
C MET A 133 13.19 3.03 12.75
N HIS A 134 13.23 3.75 11.64
CA HIS A 134 14.22 3.61 10.60
C HIS A 134 15.67 3.66 11.09
N ARG A 135 16.00 4.56 12.02
CA ARG A 135 17.34 4.62 12.64
C ARG A 135 17.56 3.50 13.65
N TYR A 136 16.55 3.20 14.45
CA TYR A 136 16.72 2.34 15.63
C TYR A 136 16.45 0.85 15.37
N GLY A 137 15.77 0.50 14.28
CA GLY A 137 15.31 -0.87 14.02
C GLY A 137 14.22 -1.31 15.00
N PHE A 138 13.79 -2.57 14.91
CA PHE A 138 12.71 -3.13 15.73
C PHE A 138 13.19 -4.31 16.58
N VAL A 139 12.60 -4.46 17.76
CA VAL A 139 12.83 -5.59 18.67
C VAL A 139 11.58 -6.46 18.80
N ASP A 140 11.75 -7.71 19.23
CA ASP A 140 10.63 -8.57 19.61
C ASP A 140 9.94 -8.03 20.88
N GLU A 141 8.63 -8.26 21.05
CA GLU A 141 7.88 -7.88 22.26
C GLU A 141 8.51 -8.44 23.55
N THR A 142 9.19 -9.60 23.48
CA THR A 142 9.88 -10.19 24.63
C THR A 142 11.08 -9.37 25.12
N GLU A 143 11.71 -8.57 24.23
CA GLU A 143 12.85 -7.71 24.60
C GLU A 143 12.38 -6.49 25.40
N MET A 144 11.25 -5.91 24.97
CA MET A 144 10.69 -4.71 25.58
C MET A 144 9.16 -4.82 25.66
N PRO A 145 8.62 -5.61 26.60
CA PRO A 145 7.18 -5.83 26.67
C PRO A 145 6.45 -4.61 27.24
N ILE A 146 5.19 -4.42 26.85
CA ILE A 146 4.35 -3.33 27.35
C ILE A 146 4.15 -3.37 28.88
N THR A 147 4.39 -4.50 29.53
CA THR A 147 4.32 -4.60 31.00
C THR A 147 5.41 -3.81 31.70
N LEU A 148 6.53 -3.49 31.03
CA LEU A 148 7.62 -2.70 31.61
C LEU A 148 7.14 -1.34 32.10
N ILE A 149 6.12 -0.75 31.48
CA ILE A 149 5.58 0.55 31.90
C ILE A 149 5.15 0.54 33.37
N THR A 150 4.72 -0.62 33.89
CA THR A 150 4.25 -0.75 35.28
C THR A 150 5.37 -0.86 36.32
N ASP A 151 6.60 -1.16 35.88
CA ASP A 151 7.77 -1.32 36.75
C ASP A 151 8.84 -0.28 36.44
N ARG A 152 8.71 0.87 37.08
CA ARG A 152 9.63 2.00 36.96
C ARG A 152 11.09 1.64 37.29
N SER A 153 11.34 0.62 38.12
CA SER A 153 12.71 0.24 38.49
C SER A 153 13.54 -0.21 37.28
N THR A 154 12.87 -0.65 36.22
CA THR A 154 13.50 -1.11 34.98
C THR A 154 13.88 0.01 34.02
N PHE A 155 13.43 1.26 34.28
CA PHE A 155 13.53 2.38 33.33
C PHE A 155 14.96 2.65 32.84
N GLY A 156 15.95 2.52 33.73
CA GLY A 156 17.36 2.69 33.38
C GLY A 156 17.90 1.69 32.35
N THR A 157 17.17 0.61 32.06
CA THR A 157 17.54 -0.41 31.06
C THR A 157 16.78 -0.27 29.74
N TRP A 158 15.78 0.62 29.66
CA TRP A 158 14.87 0.67 28.51
C TRP A 158 15.56 1.09 27.23
N TYR A 159 16.49 2.05 27.28
CA TYR A 159 17.21 2.47 26.09
C TYR A 159 18.08 1.37 25.51
N ASP A 160 18.82 0.65 26.36
CA ASP A 160 19.66 -0.49 25.92
C ASP A 160 18.83 -1.59 25.27
N ARG A 161 17.66 -1.92 25.86
CA ARG A 161 16.68 -2.83 25.25
C ARG A 161 16.16 -2.30 23.93
N ALA A 162 15.82 -1.01 23.87
CA ALA A 162 15.19 -0.40 22.69
C ALA A 162 16.11 -0.34 21.47
N ILE A 163 17.43 -0.26 21.67
CA ILE A 163 18.42 -0.25 20.59
C ILE A 163 18.97 -1.66 20.25
N ASN A 164 18.56 -2.71 20.97
CA ASN A 164 18.95 -4.09 20.72
C ASN A 164 18.18 -4.72 19.54
N TYR A 165 18.14 -4.00 18.41
CA TYR A 165 17.28 -4.36 17.29
C TYR A 165 17.61 -5.72 16.68
N LYS A 166 16.55 -6.38 16.21
CA LYS A 166 16.59 -7.63 15.45
C LYS A 166 16.23 -7.43 13.98
N TYR A 167 15.42 -6.40 13.70
CA TYR A 167 14.90 -6.12 12.36
C TYR A 167 15.21 -4.68 11.94
N LYS A 168 15.42 -4.46 10.65
CA LYS A 168 15.69 -3.14 10.05
C LYS A 168 14.73 -2.86 8.91
N VAL A 169 14.50 -1.57 8.64
CA VAL A 169 13.73 -1.13 7.47
C VAL A 169 14.62 -1.29 6.23
N LYS A 170 14.23 -2.19 5.32
CA LYS A 170 14.84 -2.32 4.00
C LYS A 170 14.34 -1.25 3.04
N ARG A 171 13.03 -0.98 3.05
CA ARG A 171 12.42 0.01 2.14
C ARG A 171 11.13 0.58 2.71
N ALA A 172 10.79 1.82 2.35
CA ALA A 172 9.54 2.48 2.71
C ALA A 172 8.82 2.98 1.45
N TYR A 173 7.49 2.96 1.46
CA TYR A 173 6.65 3.48 0.40
C TYR A 173 5.57 4.37 0.99
N GLU A 174 5.16 5.37 0.24
CA GLU A 174 4.07 6.26 0.62
C GLU A 174 3.09 6.43 -0.54
N ALA A 175 1.80 6.53 -0.23
CA ALA A 175 0.78 6.95 -1.17
C ALA A 175 -0.02 8.10 -0.54
N PRO A 176 -0.39 9.13 -1.33
CA PRO A 176 -1.22 10.22 -0.83
C PRO A 176 -2.55 9.71 -0.29
N ALA A 177 -3.12 10.42 0.69
CA ALA A 177 -4.46 10.18 1.19
C ALA A 177 -5.48 10.05 0.05
N GLY A 178 -6.29 8.99 0.09
CA GLY A 178 -7.30 8.70 -0.92
C GLY A 178 -6.78 8.08 -2.23
N ASP A 179 -5.46 7.86 -2.42
CA ASP A 179 -4.96 7.07 -3.56
C ASP A 179 -5.18 5.58 -3.33
N ILE A 180 -6.38 5.12 -3.70
CA ILE A 180 -6.77 3.71 -3.60
C ILE A 180 -5.80 2.78 -4.32
N GLN A 181 -5.34 3.16 -5.52
CA GLN A 181 -4.55 2.23 -6.31
C GLN A 181 -3.08 2.22 -5.88
N GLY A 182 -2.51 3.37 -5.52
CA GLY A 182 -1.20 3.45 -4.90
C GLY A 182 -1.15 2.68 -3.57
N THR A 183 -2.19 2.83 -2.74
CA THR A 183 -2.32 2.09 -1.48
C THR A 183 -2.32 0.57 -1.68
N LYS A 184 -3.11 0.05 -2.64
CA LYS A 184 -3.11 -1.39 -2.99
C LYS A 184 -1.75 -1.87 -3.47
N GLU A 185 -1.03 -1.04 -4.22
CA GLU A 185 0.32 -1.37 -4.69
C GLU A 185 1.30 -1.49 -3.52
N ILE A 186 1.21 -0.60 -2.54
CA ILE A 186 2.03 -0.70 -1.33
C ILE A 186 1.65 -1.95 -0.54
N ILE A 187 0.35 -2.21 -0.31
CA ILE A 187 -0.13 -3.45 0.34
C ILE A 187 0.41 -4.69 -0.39
N SER A 188 0.49 -4.68 -1.72
CA SER A 188 0.99 -5.83 -2.46
C SER A 188 2.47 -6.16 -2.23
N LYS A 189 3.27 -5.13 -1.95
CA LYS A 189 4.72 -5.21 -1.71
C LYS A 189 5.00 -5.49 -0.24
N CYS A 190 4.40 -4.68 0.64
CA CYS A 190 4.66 -4.65 2.08
C CYS A 190 3.76 -5.60 2.87
N GLY A 191 2.70 -6.12 2.26
CA GLY A 191 1.64 -6.87 2.93
C GLY A 191 0.57 -5.97 3.56
N SER A 192 0.91 -4.72 3.93
CA SER A 192 -0.01 -3.75 4.53
C SER A 192 0.48 -2.30 4.40
N VAL A 193 -0.37 -1.35 4.74
CA VAL A 193 0.01 0.05 5.04
C VAL A 193 -0.45 0.46 6.44
N VAL A 194 0.18 1.50 6.98
CA VAL A 194 -0.24 2.27 8.15
C VAL A 194 -0.84 3.58 7.68
N THR A 195 -1.89 4.02 8.35
CA THR A 195 -2.44 5.37 8.18
C THR A 195 -3.16 5.79 9.45
N SER A 196 -3.53 7.06 9.53
CA SER A 196 -4.35 7.59 10.62
C SER A 196 -5.66 8.15 10.08
N TYR A 197 -6.67 8.16 10.92
CA TYR A 197 -7.97 8.72 10.63
C TYR A 197 -8.58 9.31 11.90
N ILE A 198 -9.63 10.10 11.74
CA ILE A 198 -10.42 10.55 12.89
C ILE A 198 -11.40 9.45 13.26
N VAL A 199 -11.51 9.12 14.54
CA VAL A 199 -12.43 8.10 15.05
C VAL A 199 -13.42 8.68 16.06
N TYR A 200 -14.70 8.34 15.83
CA TYR A 200 -15.79 8.50 16.79
C TYR A 200 -16.76 7.33 16.65
N ASP A 201 -17.24 6.79 17.77
CA ASP A 201 -18.06 5.57 17.80
C ASP A 201 -19.33 5.65 16.94
N TYR A 202 -19.97 6.82 16.86
CA TYR A 202 -21.23 7.00 16.14
C TYR A 202 -21.08 6.92 14.60
N TYR A 203 -19.85 6.87 14.07
CA TYR A 203 -19.59 6.62 12.65
C TYR A 203 -19.47 5.12 12.31
N TYR A 204 -19.39 4.25 13.32
CA TYR A 204 -19.38 2.80 13.11
C TYR A 204 -20.77 2.22 12.98
N ASN A 205 -20.99 1.43 11.92
CA ASN A 205 -22.05 0.44 11.93
C ASN A 205 -21.61 -0.79 12.72
N THR A 206 -22.15 -0.95 13.93
CA THR A 206 -21.85 -2.06 14.83
C THR A 206 -22.84 -3.22 14.73
N THR A 207 -23.84 -3.14 13.84
CA THR A 207 -24.85 -4.22 13.68
C THR A 207 -24.35 -5.39 12.83
N LEU A 208 -23.15 -5.28 12.26
CA LEU A 208 -22.51 -6.30 11.43
C LEU A 208 -21.44 -7.04 12.24
N PRO A 209 -21.15 -8.32 11.95
CA PRO A 209 -20.10 -9.05 12.67
C PRO A 209 -18.72 -8.38 12.59
N VAL A 210 -18.40 -7.81 11.42
CA VAL A 210 -17.23 -6.97 11.21
C VAL A 210 -17.77 -5.56 11.01
N TYR A 211 -17.41 -4.64 11.90
CA TYR A 211 -17.93 -3.27 11.86
C TYR A 211 -17.56 -2.55 10.56
N SER A 212 -18.32 -1.51 10.22
CA SER A 212 -18.08 -0.68 9.03
C SER A 212 -17.99 0.79 9.42
N TYR A 213 -16.95 1.48 8.95
CA TYR A 213 -16.68 2.88 9.25
C TYR A 213 -16.69 3.73 7.98
N ASN A 214 -17.38 4.86 8.02
CA ASN A 214 -17.23 5.89 7.01
C ASN A 214 -17.37 7.26 7.64
N ASN A 215 -16.34 8.10 7.48
CA ASN A 215 -16.43 9.52 7.77
C ASN A 215 -15.96 10.33 6.54
N PRO A 216 -16.89 10.80 5.69
CA PRO A 216 -16.55 11.60 4.51
C PRO A 216 -16.32 13.09 4.87
N THR A 217 -16.57 13.49 6.12
CA THR A 217 -16.40 14.85 6.62
C THR A 217 -15.31 14.86 7.68
N ALA A 218 -14.07 15.10 7.27
CA ALA A 218 -13.02 15.38 8.23
C ALA A 218 -12.57 16.84 8.09
N GLU A 219 -12.74 17.56 9.19
CA GLU A 219 -11.78 18.59 9.56
C GLU A 219 -10.38 17.95 9.56
N LYS A 220 -9.33 18.72 9.26
CA LYS A 220 -7.97 18.25 8.95
C LYS A 220 -7.20 17.67 10.16
N TYR A 221 -7.87 16.87 10.99
CA TYR A 221 -7.42 16.36 12.28
C TYR A 221 -7.69 14.85 12.35
N THR A 222 -6.66 14.06 12.66
CA THR A 222 -6.74 12.62 12.95
C THR A 222 -6.44 12.37 14.43
N ASN A 223 -6.94 11.27 15.01
CA ASN A 223 -6.73 10.94 16.42
C ASN A 223 -6.48 9.45 16.67
N HIS A 224 -6.44 8.62 15.62
CA HIS A 224 -6.23 7.18 15.75
C HIS A 224 -5.49 6.59 14.55
N GLY A 225 -4.46 5.77 14.83
CA GLY A 225 -3.66 5.06 13.84
C GLY A 225 -4.08 3.61 13.68
N ILE A 226 -4.12 3.11 12.45
CA ILE A 226 -4.47 1.72 12.12
C ILE A 226 -3.58 1.14 11.02
N GLN A 227 -3.63 -0.19 10.90
CA GLN A 227 -3.06 -0.91 9.77
C GLN A 227 -4.17 -1.25 8.76
N ILE A 228 -3.93 -1.05 7.47
CA ILE A 228 -4.76 -1.58 6.38
C ILE A 228 -4.06 -2.78 5.77
N VAL A 229 -4.72 -3.94 5.82
CA VAL A 229 -4.15 -5.22 5.37
C VAL A 229 -4.79 -5.74 4.09
N GLY A 230 -5.88 -5.12 3.63
CA GLY A 230 -6.63 -5.62 2.50
C GLY A 230 -7.72 -4.68 2.06
N TRP A 231 -8.57 -5.17 1.15
CA TRP A 231 -9.62 -4.37 0.54
C TRP A 231 -10.75 -5.24 -0.04
N ASP A 232 -11.90 -4.62 -0.31
CA ASP A 232 -12.97 -5.15 -1.15
C ASP A 232 -13.66 -3.99 -1.89
N ASP A 233 -13.43 -3.90 -3.20
CA ASP A 233 -14.00 -2.90 -4.10
C ASP A 233 -15.52 -2.98 -4.21
N ASN A 234 -16.13 -4.08 -3.78
CA ASN A 234 -17.57 -4.30 -3.86
C ASN A 234 -18.23 -4.25 -2.48
N TYR A 235 -17.47 -3.98 -1.41
CA TYR A 235 -18.02 -3.86 -0.07
C TYR A 235 -19.18 -2.87 -0.10
N SER A 236 -20.35 -3.33 0.29
CA SER A 236 -21.59 -2.60 0.04
C SER A 236 -21.58 -1.28 0.78
N LYS A 237 -21.88 -0.18 0.09
CA LYS A 237 -22.10 1.11 0.74
C LYS A 237 -23.27 1.09 1.75
N ASP A 238 -24.17 0.13 1.62
CA ASP A 238 -25.31 -0.06 2.53
C ASP A 238 -24.88 -0.65 3.89
N ASN A 239 -23.62 -1.10 4.01
CA ASN A 239 -23.08 -1.58 5.27
C ASN A 239 -22.67 -0.44 6.21
N PHE A 240 -22.61 0.81 5.75
CA PHE A 240 -22.19 1.96 6.57
C PHE A 240 -23.40 2.77 7.07
N LEU A 241 -23.30 3.29 8.31
CA LEU A 241 -24.32 4.23 8.83
C LEU A 241 -24.32 5.54 8.03
N ILE A 242 -23.14 6.12 7.84
CA ILE A 242 -22.95 7.23 6.90
C ILE A 242 -22.61 6.64 5.55
N LYS A 243 -23.56 6.71 4.63
CA LYS A 243 -23.48 6.03 3.35
C LYS A 243 -22.47 6.70 2.41
N PRO A 244 -21.39 6.02 2.00
CA PRO A 244 -20.52 6.54 0.94
C PRO A 244 -21.23 6.56 -0.41
N SER A 245 -20.73 7.36 -1.34
CA SER A 245 -21.31 7.49 -2.68
C SER A 245 -21.23 6.17 -3.48
N LYS A 246 -20.16 5.39 -3.27
CA LYS A 246 -19.84 4.14 -3.96
C LYS A 246 -19.52 3.00 -2.98
N ASN A 247 -19.58 1.77 -3.48
CA ASN A 247 -19.02 0.61 -2.80
C ASN A 247 -17.49 0.70 -2.79
N GLY A 248 -16.88 -0.04 -1.87
CA GLY A 248 -15.43 -0.12 -1.75
C GLY A 248 -14.98 0.18 -0.33
N ALA A 249 -14.19 -0.71 0.24
CA ALA A 249 -13.66 -0.54 1.58
C ALA A 249 -12.28 -1.17 1.74
N TRP A 250 -11.48 -0.53 2.59
CA TRP A 250 -10.28 -1.08 3.19
C TRP A 250 -10.65 -2.07 4.29
N LEU A 251 -9.90 -3.17 4.39
CA LEU A 251 -9.92 -4.04 5.55
C LEU A 251 -8.84 -3.57 6.53
N CYS A 252 -9.28 -3.01 7.64
CA CYS A 252 -8.43 -2.39 8.64
C CYS A 252 -8.31 -3.31 9.87
N LYS A 253 -7.09 -3.43 10.39
CA LYS A 253 -6.78 -4.08 11.66
C LYS A 253 -6.62 -3.00 12.72
N ASN A 254 -7.38 -3.11 13.80
CA ASN A 254 -7.35 -2.16 14.90
C ASN A 254 -6.47 -2.67 16.06
N SER A 255 -6.26 -1.82 17.07
CA SER A 255 -5.46 -2.07 18.26
C SER A 255 -6.30 -2.04 19.56
N TRP A 256 -7.58 -2.41 19.47
CA TRP A 256 -8.52 -2.46 20.62
C TRP A 256 -8.94 -3.90 20.97
N GLY A 257 -8.05 -4.85 20.67
CA GLY A 257 -8.24 -6.26 20.95
C GLY A 257 -9.14 -7.01 19.95
N PRO A 258 -9.11 -8.35 20.01
CA PRO A 258 -9.79 -9.21 19.04
C PRO A 258 -11.32 -9.26 19.21
N PHE A 259 -11.84 -8.72 20.32
CA PHE A 259 -13.27 -8.78 20.67
C PHE A 259 -14.03 -7.47 20.41
N TRP A 260 -13.34 -6.36 20.10
CA TRP A 260 -13.98 -5.07 19.84
C TRP A 260 -14.91 -5.12 18.60
N SER A 261 -14.45 -5.78 17.55
CA SER A 261 -15.17 -6.20 16.35
C SER A 261 -14.68 -7.62 16.02
N LYS A 262 -15.29 -8.35 15.09
CA LYS A 262 -14.82 -9.72 14.76
C LYS A 262 -13.33 -9.72 14.40
N ASP A 263 -12.57 -10.43 15.23
CA ASP A 263 -11.11 -10.61 15.16
C ASP A 263 -10.30 -9.30 15.27
N GLY A 264 -10.92 -8.22 15.76
CA GLY A 264 -10.32 -6.88 15.87
C GLY A 264 -10.23 -6.11 14.54
N TYR A 265 -10.94 -6.56 13.50
CA TYR A 265 -10.96 -5.91 12.19
C TYR A 265 -12.23 -5.10 11.95
N PHE A 266 -12.15 -4.14 11.04
CA PHE A 266 -13.31 -3.41 10.52
C PHE A 266 -13.12 -3.06 9.05
N TRP A 267 -14.21 -2.73 8.37
CA TRP A 267 -14.21 -2.22 7.00
C TRP A 267 -14.28 -0.70 7.01
N MET A 268 -13.30 -0.02 6.41
CA MET A 268 -13.33 1.44 6.26
C MET A 268 -13.65 1.79 4.81
N SER A 269 -14.68 2.58 4.57
CA SER A 269 -15.00 3.09 3.23
C SER A 269 -13.80 3.79 2.60
N TYR A 270 -13.56 3.56 1.30
CA TYR A 270 -12.54 4.30 0.55
C TYR A 270 -12.74 5.82 0.52
N GLU A 271 -13.97 6.28 0.81
CA GLU A 271 -14.32 7.69 0.86
C GLU A 271 -14.09 8.32 2.25
N THR A 272 -13.57 7.54 3.20
CA THR A 272 -13.15 8.06 4.51
C THR A 272 -11.88 8.90 4.34
N TYR A 273 -11.85 10.06 4.99
CA TYR A 273 -10.63 10.86 5.05
C TYR A 273 -9.59 10.19 5.96
N THR A 274 -8.37 10.05 5.46
CA THR A 274 -7.21 9.52 6.17
C THR A 274 -6.01 10.45 5.94
N ASP A 275 -4.95 10.23 6.71
CA ASP A 275 -3.62 10.76 6.38
C ASP A 275 -2.99 9.95 5.23
N GLU A 276 -1.73 10.23 4.89
CA GLU A 276 -1.00 9.42 3.92
C GLU A 276 -0.94 7.94 4.33
N MET A 277 -0.69 7.09 3.34
CA MET A 277 -0.67 5.64 3.45
C MET A 277 0.78 5.18 3.33
N GLN A 278 1.33 4.59 4.38
CA GLN A 278 2.76 4.26 4.45
C GLN A 278 2.98 2.76 4.61
N GLY A 279 3.88 2.16 3.84
CA GLY A 279 4.20 0.73 3.95
C GLY A 279 5.69 0.49 4.01
N LEU A 280 6.09 -0.59 4.68
CA LEU A 280 7.49 -0.91 4.96
C LEU A 280 7.83 -2.32 4.46
N ILE A 281 9.05 -2.49 3.97
CA ILE A 281 9.69 -3.78 3.78
C ILE A 281 10.78 -3.90 4.82
N LEU A 282 10.75 -4.97 5.60
CA LEU A 282 11.68 -5.23 6.70
C LEU A 282 12.75 -6.23 6.26
N THR A 283 13.88 -6.26 6.99
CA THR A 283 14.92 -7.28 6.87
C THR A 283 15.41 -7.75 8.24
N THR A 284 15.74 -9.03 8.36
CA THR A 284 16.45 -9.64 9.49
C THR A 284 17.97 -9.48 9.38
N ASP A 285 18.45 -8.99 8.24
CA ASP A 285 19.88 -8.71 8.08
C ASP A 285 20.27 -7.50 8.93
N LYS A 286 20.92 -7.79 10.07
CA LYS A 286 21.42 -6.77 10.99
C LYS A 286 22.49 -5.88 10.35
N ASN A 287 23.11 -6.32 9.26
CA ASN A 287 24.13 -5.58 8.53
C ASN A 287 23.54 -4.69 7.42
N TYR A 288 22.21 -4.59 7.28
CA TYR A 288 21.60 -3.73 6.25
C TYR A 288 21.92 -2.23 6.42
N ASP A 289 22.35 -1.82 7.61
CA ASP A 289 22.71 -0.43 7.96
C ASP A 289 24.22 -0.15 7.79
N TYR A 290 24.87 -0.81 6.81
CA TYR A 290 26.32 -0.72 6.64
C TYR A 290 26.71 0.53 5.83
N CYS A 291 27.44 1.44 6.47
CA CYS A 291 28.46 2.22 5.77
C CYS A 291 29.67 1.30 5.57
N VAL A 292 29.96 0.85 4.34
CA VAL A 292 31.26 0.19 4.08
C VAL A 292 32.31 1.29 4.08
N ASN A 293 33.09 1.39 5.15
CA ASN A 293 34.27 2.25 5.19
C ASN A 293 35.45 1.45 4.68
N LYS A 294 35.81 1.65 3.41
CA LYS A 294 36.97 1.01 2.79
C LYS A 294 38.03 2.05 2.47
N GLU A 295 39.24 1.79 2.98
CA GLU A 295 40.38 2.64 2.71
C GLU A 295 41.16 2.15 1.48
N TYR A 296 41.48 3.07 0.56
CA TYR A 296 42.29 2.77 -0.62
C TYR A 296 43.49 3.72 -0.68
N ASN A 297 44.67 3.17 -0.93
CA ASN A 297 45.86 3.96 -1.21
C ASN A 297 46.11 3.98 -2.71
N ILE A 298 45.95 5.15 -3.35
CA ILE A 298 46.00 5.28 -4.81
C ILE A 298 47.05 6.32 -5.20
N MET A 299 47.83 6.03 -6.23
CA MET A 299 48.78 6.97 -6.81
C MET A 299 48.06 8.10 -7.53
N VAL A 300 48.60 9.32 -7.48
CA VAL A 300 48.07 10.44 -8.26
C VAL A 300 48.05 10.10 -9.75
N GLY A 301 46.89 10.29 -10.40
CA GLY A 301 46.67 9.93 -11.80
C GLY A 301 46.12 8.53 -12.04
N ASP A 302 46.21 7.63 -11.05
CA ASP A 302 45.60 6.30 -11.13
C ASP A 302 44.11 6.35 -10.72
N SER A 303 43.37 5.33 -11.18
CA SER A 303 41.93 5.20 -10.94
C SER A 303 41.57 3.85 -10.32
N ILE A 304 40.53 3.84 -9.50
CA ILE A 304 39.96 2.61 -8.94
C ILE A 304 38.49 2.46 -9.32
N ASP A 305 38.08 1.22 -9.61
CA ASP A 305 36.68 0.85 -9.79
C ASP A 305 36.11 0.36 -8.46
N VAL A 306 35.56 1.31 -7.69
CA VAL A 306 34.99 1.04 -6.36
C VAL A 306 33.73 0.19 -6.51
N LYS A 307 32.94 0.41 -7.57
CA LYS A 307 31.73 -0.36 -7.86
C LYS A 307 32.02 -1.85 -8.04
N LYS A 308 33.07 -2.19 -8.78
CA LYS A 308 33.49 -3.59 -9.00
C LYS A 308 34.09 -4.22 -7.74
N ASP A 309 34.87 -3.47 -6.97
CA ASP A 309 35.48 -3.96 -5.75
C ASP A 309 34.45 -4.20 -4.62
N LEU A 310 33.31 -3.52 -4.67
CA LEU A 310 32.16 -3.73 -3.77
C LEU A 310 31.11 -4.69 -4.34
N ALA A 311 31.28 -5.22 -5.56
CA ALA A 311 30.34 -6.16 -6.16
C ALA A 311 30.21 -7.41 -5.26
N GLY A 312 29.03 -7.61 -4.67
CA GLY A 312 28.75 -8.67 -3.68
C GLY A 312 28.44 -8.17 -2.26
N TYR A 313 28.65 -6.88 -1.97
CA TYR A 313 28.19 -6.23 -0.72
C TYR A 313 26.88 -5.43 -0.89
N VAL A 314 26.43 -5.23 -2.12
CA VAL A 314 25.26 -4.42 -2.49
C VAL A 314 24.40 -5.22 -3.48
N ASP A 315 23.07 -5.18 -3.33
CA ASP A 315 22.12 -5.82 -4.27
C ASP A 315 22.19 -5.12 -5.66
N ASP A 316 22.09 -5.88 -6.75
CA ASP A 316 22.27 -5.40 -8.14
C ASP A 316 21.30 -4.26 -8.57
N ASP A 317 20.22 -4.07 -7.81
CA ASP A 317 19.15 -3.09 -8.02
C ASP A 317 19.19 -1.89 -7.05
N GLU A 318 20.26 -1.73 -6.24
CA GLU A 318 20.43 -0.62 -5.30
C GLU A 318 21.34 0.51 -5.85
N GLU A 319 20.99 1.77 -5.55
CA GLU A 319 21.76 2.95 -5.93
C GLU A 319 22.80 3.26 -4.83
N VAL A 320 24.07 3.04 -5.14
CA VAL A 320 25.18 3.29 -4.19
C VAL A 320 25.53 4.77 -4.17
N ARG A 321 25.50 5.41 -2.99
CA ARG A 321 26.00 6.77 -2.81
C ARG A 321 27.42 6.73 -2.26
N TYR A 322 28.36 7.30 -3.01
CA TYR A 322 29.74 7.46 -2.61
C TYR A 322 29.91 8.81 -1.90
N LEU A 323 30.30 8.78 -0.62
CA LEU A 323 30.69 10.00 0.12
C LEU A 323 32.22 10.05 0.19
N TYR A 324 32.80 11.06 -0.47
CA TYR A 324 34.23 11.30 -0.55
C TYR A 324 34.53 12.82 -0.58
N ASP A 325 35.78 13.22 -0.37
CA ASP A 325 36.20 14.61 -0.41
C ASP A 325 36.61 15.00 -1.85
N ASP A 326 35.76 15.79 -2.53
CA ASP A 326 35.96 16.26 -3.91
C ASP A 326 37.27 17.05 -4.12
N SER A 327 37.90 17.54 -3.05
CA SER A 327 39.16 18.29 -3.16
C SER A 327 40.36 17.42 -3.54
N TYR A 328 40.26 16.10 -3.37
CA TYR A 328 41.32 15.14 -3.67
C TYR A 328 41.04 14.24 -4.88
N PHE A 329 39.79 14.21 -5.38
CA PHE A 329 39.33 13.21 -6.34
C PHE A 329 38.49 13.75 -7.51
N GLN A 330 38.36 12.93 -8.54
CA GLN A 330 37.37 13.07 -9.61
C GLN A 330 36.45 11.86 -9.57
N ASP A 331 35.14 12.10 -9.52
CA ASP A 331 34.14 11.10 -9.91
C ASP A 331 34.03 11.10 -11.43
N ASN A 332 34.19 9.93 -12.04
CA ASN A 332 34.12 9.74 -13.48
C ASN A 332 32.72 9.30 -13.96
N GLU A 333 31.70 9.33 -13.09
CA GLU A 333 30.29 8.94 -13.31
C GLU A 333 30.05 7.45 -13.61
N ASP A 334 31.09 6.70 -13.96
CA ASP A 334 31.05 5.25 -14.20
C ASP A 334 31.26 4.40 -12.93
N GLY A 335 31.44 5.05 -11.78
CA GLY A 335 31.77 4.42 -10.50
C GLY A 335 33.28 4.28 -10.25
N THR A 336 34.11 4.85 -11.13
CA THR A 336 35.54 4.97 -10.90
C THR A 336 35.94 6.34 -10.32
N PHE A 337 36.97 6.34 -9.47
CA PHE A 337 37.52 7.54 -8.87
C PHE A 337 38.99 7.73 -9.22
N THR A 338 39.36 8.93 -9.66
CA THR A 338 40.75 9.29 -10.01
C THR A 338 41.33 10.28 -8.99
N ALA A 339 42.54 10.00 -8.48
CA ALA A 339 43.24 10.88 -7.55
C ALA A 339 43.88 12.10 -8.24
N LYS A 340 43.58 13.31 -7.76
CA LYS A 340 43.99 14.59 -8.40
C LYS A 340 45.17 15.31 -7.73
N LYS A 341 45.46 15.06 -6.45
CA LYS A 341 46.46 15.85 -5.70
C LYS A 341 47.06 15.07 -4.53
N ALA A 342 48.39 14.95 -4.46
CA ALA A 342 49.07 14.21 -3.40
C ALA A 342 48.88 14.83 -1.99
N THR A 343 48.54 14.00 -1.01
CA THR A 343 48.61 14.34 0.43
C THR A 343 50.00 13.98 0.95
N ASP A 344 50.86 14.99 1.01
CA ASP A 344 52.16 15.07 1.67
C ASP A 344 52.72 13.79 2.34
N THR A 345 53.14 12.82 1.53
CA THR A 345 54.18 11.85 1.88
C THR A 345 54.98 11.58 0.62
N SER A 346 56.29 11.40 0.78
CA SER A 346 57.37 11.32 -0.22
C SER A 346 57.21 10.30 -1.37
N TRP A 347 56.04 9.69 -1.51
CA TRP A 347 55.74 8.58 -2.41
C TRP A 347 54.53 8.83 -3.34
N GLY A 348 53.84 9.97 -3.24
CA GLY A 348 52.81 10.38 -4.23
C GLY A 348 51.46 9.66 -4.15
N TYR A 349 51.08 9.13 -2.98
CA TYR A 349 49.80 8.46 -2.74
C TYR A 349 48.76 9.41 -2.11
N ASN A 350 47.48 9.10 -2.34
CA ASN A 350 46.34 9.59 -1.57
C ASN A 350 45.66 8.45 -0.82
N GLY A 351 45.37 8.69 0.47
CA GLY A 351 44.44 7.85 1.23
C GLY A 351 43.00 8.23 0.89
N ILE A 352 42.23 7.26 0.44
CA ILE A 352 40.78 7.36 0.24
C ILE A 352 40.13 6.69 1.43
N SER A 353 39.19 7.36 2.11
CA SER A 353 38.18 6.67 2.91
C SER A 353 36.85 6.80 2.17
N VAL A 354 36.41 5.76 1.46
CA VAL A 354 35.07 5.75 0.86
C VAL A 354 34.09 5.31 1.92
N ASN A 355 33.11 6.15 2.27
CA ASN A 355 31.94 5.69 3.02
C ASN A 355 30.88 5.30 2.00
N VAL A 356 30.63 4.00 1.87
CA VAL A 356 29.59 3.45 0.99
C VAL A 356 28.33 3.31 1.82
N GLY A 357 27.42 4.28 1.75
CA GLY A 357 26.11 4.15 2.38
C GLY A 357 25.20 3.31 1.48
N ILE A 358 24.67 2.20 2.01
CA ILE A 358 23.55 1.48 1.38
C ILE A 358 22.32 2.36 1.52
N ASN A 359 22.03 3.14 0.47
CA ASN A 359 21.02 4.18 0.42
C ASN A 359 21.22 5.26 1.50
N ARG A 360 20.60 6.44 1.34
CA ARG A 360 20.09 7.07 2.56
C ARG A 360 19.20 6.01 3.17
N VAL A 361 19.46 5.59 4.40
CA VAL A 361 18.55 4.72 5.16
C VAL A 361 17.13 5.14 4.75
N GLY A 362 16.30 4.19 4.34
CA GLY A 362 14.87 4.30 3.92
C GLY A 362 14.44 5.56 3.18
N GLU A 363 14.62 5.57 1.86
CA GLU A 363 13.92 6.52 0.99
C GLU A 363 12.42 6.18 0.97
N PHE A 364 11.57 7.18 1.24
CA PHE A 364 10.12 7.06 1.13
C PHE A 364 9.75 7.25 -0.33
N ASP A 365 9.42 6.14 -0.98
CA ASP A 365 9.04 6.13 -2.36
C ASP A 365 7.57 6.52 -2.53
N VAL A 366 7.32 7.74 -3.02
CA VAL A 366 5.94 8.17 -3.28
C VAL A 366 5.39 7.48 -4.53
N VAL A 367 4.34 6.68 -4.36
CA VAL A 367 3.55 6.10 -5.44
C VAL A 367 2.51 7.13 -5.86
N ILE A 368 2.84 7.94 -6.87
CA ILE A 368 1.92 8.98 -7.39
C ILE A 368 1.27 8.47 -8.67
N LYS A 369 -0.07 8.34 -8.68
CA LYS A 369 -0.83 8.20 -9.93
C LYS A 369 -1.43 9.54 -10.37
N PRO A 370 -1.35 9.87 -11.68
CA PRO A 370 -1.81 11.15 -12.18
C PRO A 370 -3.32 11.29 -12.02
N THR A 371 -3.74 12.39 -11.40
CA THR A 371 -5.11 12.87 -11.42
C THR A 371 -5.46 13.33 -12.85
N PRO A 372 -6.58 12.89 -13.44
CA PRO A 372 -7.01 13.42 -14.73
C PRO A 372 -7.33 14.91 -14.60
N THR A 373 -6.65 15.75 -15.39
CA THR A 373 -6.92 17.18 -15.56
C THR A 373 -8.40 17.42 -15.87
N PRO A 374 -9.09 18.36 -15.18
CA PRO A 374 -10.44 18.74 -15.57
C PRO A 374 -10.40 19.35 -16.99
N THR A 375 -11.17 18.76 -17.90
CA THR A 375 -11.37 19.34 -19.24
C THR A 375 -12.22 20.61 -19.10
N PRO A 376 -11.89 21.74 -19.75
CA PRO A 376 -12.60 23.00 -19.58
C PRO A 376 -14.08 22.88 -19.94
N THR A 377 -14.94 23.36 -19.04
CA THR A 377 -16.39 23.44 -19.24
C THR A 377 -16.70 24.40 -20.38
N VAL A 378 -17.37 23.93 -21.43
CA VAL A 378 -17.94 24.80 -22.46
C VAL A 378 -19.07 25.61 -21.81
N GLN A 379 -18.90 26.93 -21.75
CA GLN A 379 -19.90 27.88 -21.28
C GLN A 379 -21.14 27.79 -22.20
N PRO A 380 -22.38 27.68 -21.66
CA PRO A 380 -23.57 27.67 -22.50
C PRO A 380 -23.76 29.04 -23.16
N THR A 381 -24.00 29.03 -24.47
CA THR A 381 -24.48 30.20 -25.22
C THR A 381 -25.94 30.45 -24.83
N GLU A 382 -26.23 31.64 -24.30
CA GLU A 382 -27.61 32.08 -24.05
C GLU A 382 -28.27 32.48 -25.37
N GLU A 383 -29.45 31.92 -25.66
CA GLU A 383 -30.41 32.48 -26.62
C GLU A 383 -31.45 33.32 -25.85
N PRO A 384 -32.00 34.39 -26.45
CA PRO A 384 -32.55 35.51 -25.69
C PRO A 384 -33.98 35.23 -25.22
N THR A 385 -34.26 35.66 -23.98
CA THR A 385 -35.62 35.70 -23.41
C THR A 385 -36.22 37.10 -23.61
N PRO A 386 -37.48 37.22 -24.07
CA PRO A 386 -38.22 38.48 -24.03
C PRO A 386 -38.83 38.74 -22.64
N VAL A 387 -38.77 40.00 -22.21
CA VAL A 387 -39.30 40.59 -20.95
C VAL A 387 -40.07 41.88 -21.35
N PRO A 388 -41.01 42.50 -20.58
CA PRO A 388 -41.69 42.14 -19.31
C PRO A 388 -43.24 42.29 -19.33
N THR A 389 -43.94 41.86 -18.26
CA THR A 389 -44.97 42.72 -17.63
C THR A 389 -45.13 42.42 -16.13
N LEU A 390 -45.15 43.47 -15.30
CA LEU A 390 -45.33 43.48 -13.84
C LEU A 390 -46.80 43.66 -13.46
N GLN A 391 -47.28 43.01 -12.37
CA GLN A 391 -48.11 43.59 -11.29
C GLN A 391 -48.59 42.56 -10.22
N PRO A 392 -49.10 42.95 -9.02
CA PRO A 392 -48.40 42.70 -7.76
C PRO A 392 -49.12 41.84 -6.70
N THR A 393 -48.34 41.57 -5.65
CA THR A 393 -48.51 40.86 -4.36
C THR A 393 -49.84 41.04 -3.60
N LYS A 394 -50.26 39.97 -2.91
CA LYS A 394 -50.95 40.03 -1.59
C LYS A 394 -50.42 38.95 -0.62
N ALA A 395 -50.32 39.35 0.64
CA ALA A 395 -49.70 38.67 1.78
C ALA A 395 -50.44 37.41 2.29
N PRO A 396 -49.78 36.50 3.03
CA PRO A 396 -50.44 35.37 3.68
C PRO A 396 -50.83 35.66 5.14
N THR A 397 -51.95 35.08 5.56
CA THR A 397 -52.43 35.05 6.95
C THR A 397 -52.09 33.70 7.60
N VAL A 398 -51.74 33.75 8.88
CA VAL A 398 -51.30 32.66 9.76
C VAL A 398 -52.46 31.80 10.25
N GLN A 399 -52.25 30.48 10.40
CA GLN A 399 -52.85 29.71 11.50
C GLN A 399 -52.01 28.48 11.89
N GLN A 400 -52.02 28.19 13.20
CA GLN A 400 -51.09 27.37 13.99
C GLN A 400 -51.54 25.92 14.28
N SER A 401 -50.56 25.16 14.79
CA SER A 401 -50.59 24.02 15.75
C SER A 401 -50.26 22.65 15.13
N SER A 402 -49.48 21.76 15.75
CA SER A 402 -49.08 21.60 17.16
C SER A 402 -47.76 20.79 17.29
N GLN A 403 -46.92 21.12 18.28
CA GLN A 403 -45.74 20.34 18.73
C GLN A 403 -46.14 19.15 19.63
N PRO A 404 -45.20 18.22 19.88
CA PRO A 404 -44.79 18.00 21.28
C PRO A 404 -43.26 17.92 21.52
N VAL A 405 -42.85 18.69 22.54
CA VAL A 405 -41.91 18.42 23.65
C VAL A 405 -40.57 17.70 23.39
N VAL A 406 -39.47 18.47 23.51
CA VAL A 406 -38.09 17.98 23.74
C VAL A 406 -37.67 18.32 25.19
N LYS A 407 -37.07 17.36 25.91
CA LYS A 407 -36.35 17.60 27.18
C LYS A 407 -34.85 17.79 26.93
N PRO A 408 -34.15 18.59 27.76
CA PRO A 408 -32.88 19.22 27.41
C PRO A 408 -31.66 18.37 27.80
N TYR A 409 -30.55 18.50 27.04
CA TYR A 409 -29.23 18.08 27.51
C TYR A 409 -28.17 19.14 27.20
N ILE A 410 -27.21 19.23 28.11
CA ILE A 410 -26.35 20.36 28.45
C ILE A 410 -25.16 20.50 27.49
N VAL A 411 -24.81 21.74 27.13
CA VAL A 411 -23.63 22.12 26.33
C VAL A 411 -22.45 22.43 27.27
N PRO A 412 -21.27 21.80 27.10
CA PRO A 412 -20.02 22.35 27.59
C PRO A 412 -19.36 23.27 26.56
N SER A 413 -18.75 24.32 27.09
CA SER A 413 -18.29 25.56 26.46
C SER A 413 -17.09 25.46 25.51
N LYS A 414 -17.14 26.33 24.49
CA LYS A 414 -16.09 26.73 23.53
C LYS A 414 -14.85 27.38 24.18
N PRO A 415 -13.65 27.20 23.60
CA PRO A 415 -12.63 28.26 23.49
C PRO A 415 -12.32 28.52 21.99
N SER A 416 -12.70 29.65 21.40
CA SER A 416 -12.04 30.97 21.32
C SER A 416 -10.95 31.05 20.24
N ASN A 417 -11.34 31.69 19.13
CA ASN A 417 -10.63 32.23 17.97
C ASN A 417 -9.09 32.24 17.96
N PHE A 418 -8.53 31.74 16.85
CA PHE A 418 -7.30 32.30 16.26
C PHE A 418 -7.47 32.44 14.74
N SER A 419 -7.29 33.66 14.25
CA SER A 419 -7.39 34.06 12.86
C SER A 419 -6.00 34.33 12.28
N GLY A 420 -5.75 33.79 11.09
CA GLY A 420 -4.86 34.39 10.08
C GLY A 420 -3.41 33.91 10.06
N VAL A 421 -3.08 32.99 9.15
CA VAL A 421 -1.80 32.97 8.41
C VAL A 421 -2.06 32.43 7.00
N SER A 422 -1.74 33.22 5.98
CA SER A 422 -1.75 32.84 4.57
C SER A 422 -0.48 32.04 4.22
N VAL A 423 -0.62 30.87 3.58
CA VAL A 423 0.52 30.05 3.13
C VAL A 423 0.79 30.28 1.63
N PRO A 424 2.05 30.48 1.19
CA PRO A 424 2.41 30.68 -0.22
C PRO A 424 2.30 29.39 -1.05
N LYS A 425 1.98 29.53 -2.33
CA LYS A 425 2.07 28.49 -3.36
C LYS A 425 3.53 28.22 -3.71
N THR A 426 3.95 26.96 -3.77
CA THR A 426 5.15 26.55 -4.51
C THR A 426 4.89 25.30 -5.35
N GLU A 427 5.52 25.34 -6.52
CA GLU A 427 5.26 24.54 -7.71
C GLU A 427 5.83 23.12 -7.62
N TYR A 428 5.15 22.20 -8.30
CA TYR A 428 5.45 20.77 -8.39
C TYR A 428 6.36 20.50 -9.59
N ASN A 429 7.56 19.95 -9.37
CA ASN A 429 8.44 19.46 -10.43
C ASN A 429 8.49 17.93 -10.44
N SER A 430 8.07 17.37 -11.56
CA SER A 430 7.96 15.95 -11.89
C SER A 430 9.29 15.38 -12.38
N SER A 431 9.80 14.30 -11.78
CA SER A 431 10.65 13.27 -12.43
C SER A 431 10.97 12.11 -11.48
N LEU A 432 10.90 10.87 -12.00
CA LEU A 432 11.61 9.62 -11.62
C LEU A 432 10.72 8.41 -11.24
N ARG A 433 10.66 7.42 -12.16
CA ARG A 433 10.76 5.97 -11.90
C ARG A 433 10.86 5.17 -13.21
N ASN A 434 12.00 4.52 -13.43
CA ASN A 434 12.33 3.76 -14.64
C ASN A 434 12.15 2.24 -14.43
N VAL A 435 11.05 1.66 -14.92
CA VAL A 435 10.98 0.22 -15.21
C VAL A 435 11.45 0.05 -16.66
N ASP A 436 12.52 -0.72 -16.91
CA ASP A 436 13.04 -0.97 -18.26
C ASP A 436 12.13 -1.95 -19.03
N TYR A 437 10.95 -1.48 -19.39
CA TYR A 437 10.05 -2.22 -20.26
C TYR A 437 10.65 -2.30 -21.66
N LYS A 438 10.57 -3.49 -22.26
CA LYS A 438 11.14 -3.74 -23.58
C LYS A 438 10.05 -3.83 -24.61
N ALA A 439 10.24 -3.13 -25.73
CA ALA A 439 9.40 -3.28 -26.90
C ALA A 439 9.73 -4.58 -27.62
N VAL A 440 8.94 -5.63 -27.39
CA VAL A 440 9.16 -6.96 -27.96
C VAL A 440 7.92 -7.48 -28.68
N SER A 441 8.11 -8.36 -29.66
CA SER A 441 7.01 -9.07 -30.33
C SER A 441 7.01 -10.53 -29.93
N GLY A 442 5.83 -11.08 -29.64
CA GLY A 442 5.70 -12.45 -29.17
C GLY A 442 4.41 -13.14 -29.62
N SER A 443 4.23 -14.37 -29.19
CA SER A 443 3.17 -15.26 -29.67
C SER A 443 2.73 -16.22 -28.57
N THR A 444 1.44 -16.22 -28.24
CA THR A 444 0.81 -17.24 -27.39
C THR A 444 0.25 -18.37 -28.26
N SER A 445 -0.29 -19.42 -27.65
CA SER A 445 -1.04 -20.45 -28.39
C SER A 445 -2.27 -19.91 -29.14
N GLN A 446 -2.72 -18.67 -28.85
CA GLN A 446 -3.99 -18.11 -29.35
C GLN A 446 -3.85 -16.83 -30.17
N PHE A 447 -2.77 -16.05 -30.02
CA PHE A 447 -2.56 -14.80 -30.73
C PHE A 447 -1.09 -14.34 -30.68
N LYS A 448 -0.72 -13.41 -31.56
CA LYS A 448 0.52 -12.65 -31.53
C LYS A 448 0.28 -11.30 -30.87
N TYR A 449 1.31 -10.77 -30.22
CA TYR A 449 1.30 -9.49 -29.53
C TYR A 449 2.60 -8.71 -29.78
N ARG A 450 2.57 -7.41 -29.46
CA ARG A 450 3.75 -6.56 -29.30
C ARG A 450 3.66 -5.78 -28.00
N THR A 451 4.78 -5.44 -27.40
CA THR A 451 4.87 -4.60 -26.20
C THR A 451 5.61 -3.29 -26.49
N ASP A 452 5.55 -2.34 -25.57
CA ASP A 452 6.31 -1.08 -25.62
C ASP A 452 7.10 -0.82 -24.33
N SER A 453 7.90 0.24 -24.33
CA SER A 453 8.75 0.68 -23.22
C SER A 453 7.99 1.37 -22.08
N GLU A 454 6.66 1.37 -22.15
CA GLU A 454 5.77 1.87 -21.09
C GLU A 454 5.03 0.72 -20.39
N GLY A 455 5.33 -0.53 -20.75
CA GLY A 455 4.71 -1.72 -20.15
C GLY A 455 3.33 -2.06 -20.71
N ASN A 456 3.01 -1.58 -21.91
CA ASN A 456 1.75 -1.91 -22.56
C ASN A 456 1.93 -3.06 -23.55
N ALA A 457 0.88 -3.85 -23.73
CA ALA A 457 0.77 -4.86 -24.77
C ALA A 457 -0.37 -4.54 -25.75
N THR A 458 -0.09 -4.77 -27.03
CA THR A 458 -1.06 -4.71 -28.13
C THR A 458 -1.22 -6.09 -28.76
N ILE A 459 -2.46 -6.58 -28.85
CA ILE A 459 -2.77 -7.80 -29.60
C ILE A 459 -2.82 -7.48 -31.09
N VAL A 460 -1.89 -8.07 -31.85
CA VAL A 460 -1.70 -7.74 -33.27
C VAL A 460 -2.39 -8.72 -34.21
N LYS A 461 -2.42 -10.02 -33.87
CA LYS A 461 -3.00 -11.05 -34.76
C LYS A 461 -3.43 -12.32 -34.02
N GLY A 462 -4.69 -12.70 -34.10
CA GLY A 462 -5.20 -13.97 -33.59
C GLY A 462 -4.76 -15.17 -34.43
N LYS A 463 -4.58 -16.31 -33.78
CA LYS A 463 -4.36 -17.61 -34.43
C LYS A 463 -5.70 -18.22 -34.83
N ASN A 464 -5.70 -19.03 -35.89
CA ASN A 464 -6.92 -19.65 -36.41
C ASN A 464 -7.33 -20.88 -35.58
N VAL A 465 -7.75 -20.64 -34.34
CA VAL A 465 -8.17 -21.65 -33.35
C VAL A 465 -9.67 -21.53 -33.05
N LYS A 466 -10.26 -22.53 -32.36
CA LYS A 466 -11.70 -22.52 -32.03
C LYS A 466 -12.09 -21.49 -30.97
N LYS A 467 -11.22 -21.27 -29.97
CA LYS A 467 -11.46 -20.39 -28.82
C LYS A 467 -10.26 -19.46 -28.63
N ILE A 468 -10.54 -18.19 -28.35
CA ILE A 468 -9.54 -17.19 -27.99
C ILE A 468 -9.96 -16.51 -26.68
N THR A 469 -9.04 -16.41 -25.73
CA THR A 469 -9.15 -15.63 -24.49
C THR A 469 -8.07 -14.58 -24.48
N ILE A 470 -8.46 -13.31 -24.39
CA ILE A 470 -7.53 -12.17 -24.28
C ILE A 470 -7.43 -11.79 -22.79
N PRO A 471 -6.27 -12.03 -22.13
CA PRO A 471 -6.08 -11.79 -20.70
C PRO A 471 -5.90 -10.30 -20.38
N ASN A 472 -5.87 -9.93 -19.09
CA ASN A 472 -5.58 -8.57 -18.65
C ASN A 472 -4.15 -8.11 -18.94
N ALA A 473 -3.18 -9.02 -18.79
CA ALA A 473 -1.78 -8.80 -19.10
C ALA A 473 -1.17 -10.01 -19.79
N ILE A 474 -0.07 -9.78 -20.50
CA ILE A 474 0.82 -10.83 -21.03
C ILE A 474 2.09 -10.81 -20.20
N LYS A 475 2.49 -11.98 -19.67
CA LYS A 475 3.74 -12.12 -18.92
C LYS A 475 4.86 -12.55 -19.87
N ILE A 476 5.98 -11.83 -19.84
CA ILE A 476 7.23 -12.14 -20.57
C ILE A 476 8.33 -12.08 -19.53
N ASP A 477 8.99 -13.20 -19.27
CA ASP A 477 10.10 -13.29 -18.31
C ASP A 477 9.75 -12.69 -16.93
N GLY A 478 8.53 -12.97 -16.46
CA GLY A 478 8.01 -12.45 -15.18
C GLY A 478 7.47 -11.01 -15.24
N ILE A 479 7.83 -10.22 -16.25
CA ILE A 479 7.36 -8.84 -16.45
C ILE A 479 5.97 -8.84 -17.09
N SER A 480 5.03 -8.12 -16.47
CA SER A 480 3.64 -8.03 -16.93
C SER A 480 3.41 -6.83 -17.84
N TYR A 481 3.04 -7.10 -19.08
CA TYR A 481 2.66 -6.08 -20.05
C TYR A 481 1.13 -6.00 -20.15
N MET A 482 0.55 -4.86 -19.77
CA MET A 482 -0.91 -4.69 -19.70
C MET A 482 -1.52 -4.65 -21.08
N VAL A 483 -2.50 -5.51 -21.37
CA VAL A 483 -3.17 -5.49 -22.68
C VAL A 483 -4.06 -4.26 -22.77
N ARG A 484 -3.57 -3.21 -23.46
CA ARG A 484 -4.28 -1.93 -23.63
C ARG A 484 -4.94 -1.79 -25.00
N LYS A 485 -4.49 -2.56 -25.99
CA LYS A 485 -4.95 -2.43 -27.38
C LYS A 485 -5.16 -3.76 -28.08
N ILE A 486 -6.20 -3.81 -28.90
CA ILE A 486 -6.44 -4.86 -29.89
C ILE A 486 -6.47 -4.18 -31.26
N ASP A 487 -5.56 -4.57 -32.16
CA ASP A 487 -5.51 -3.95 -33.48
C ASP A 487 -6.78 -4.24 -34.29
N GLY A 488 -7.18 -3.28 -35.13
CA GLY A 488 -8.51 -3.29 -35.76
C GLY A 488 -8.79 -4.40 -36.76
N LYS A 489 -7.80 -5.25 -37.08
CA LYS A 489 -8.00 -6.47 -37.88
C LYS A 489 -7.38 -7.69 -37.20
N ALA A 490 -7.04 -7.59 -35.92
CA ALA A 490 -6.29 -8.61 -35.19
C ALA A 490 -6.94 -9.99 -35.31
N PHE A 491 -8.28 -10.08 -35.32
CA PHE A 491 -9.01 -11.34 -35.43
C PHE A 491 -9.79 -11.45 -36.74
N SER A 492 -9.34 -10.82 -37.83
CA SER A 492 -10.01 -10.92 -39.12
C SER A 492 -9.75 -12.28 -39.82
N ASN A 493 -10.74 -12.77 -40.57
CA ASN A 493 -10.69 -13.98 -41.39
C ASN A 493 -10.36 -15.29 -40.63
N LEU A 494 -10.63 -15.39 -39.33
CA LEU A 494 -10.39 -16.61 -38.56
C LEU A 494 -11.51 -17.64 -38.79
N LYS A 495 -11.32 -18.50 -39.80
CA LYS A 495 -12.30 -19.50 -40.28
C LYS A 495 -12.69 -20.56 -39.24
N LYS A 496 -11.83 -20.84 -38.25
CA LYS A 496 -12.09 -21.80 -37.17
C LYS A 496 -12.66 -21.17 -35.90
N LEU A 497 -12.58 -19.85 -35.75
CA LEU A 497 -12.94 -19.15 -34.52
C LEU A 497 -14.44 -19.24 -34.25
N GLN A 498 -14.79 -19.71 -33.05
CA GLN A 498 -16.17 -19.90 -32.60
C GLN A 498 -16.49 -19.06 -31.37
N THR A 499 -15.52 -18.90 -30.46
CA THR A 499 -15.72 -18.18 -29.20
C THR A 499 -14.55 -17.25 -28.91
N VAL A 500 -14.85 -16.02 -28.49
CA VAL A 500 -13.87 -15.05 -27.99
C VAL A 500 -14.28 -14.60 -26.59
N THR A 501 -13.33 -14.60 -25.66
CA THR A 501 -13.48 -13.98 -24.35
C THR A 501 -12.47 -12.84 -24.20
N ILE A 502 -12.92 -11.63 -23.90
CA ILE A 502 -12.06 -10.47 -23.68
C ILE A 502 -12.09 -10.12 -22.19
N GLN A 503 -11.01 -10.48 -21.47
CA GLN A 503 -10.78 -10.17 -20.06
C GLN A 503 -9.94 -8.91 -19.85
N ALA A 504 -9.32 -8.39 -20.92
CA ALA A 504 -8.47 -7.21 -20.88
C ALA A 504 -9.18 -5.95 -20.41
N ALA A 505 -9.13 -5.67 -19.12
CA ALA A 505 -9.82 -4.55 -18.46
C ALA A 505 -9.30 -3.20 -18.96
N ASN A 506 -8.09 -3.14 -19.50
CA ASN A 506 -7.45 -1.92 -19.98
C ASN A 506 -7.68 -1.64 -21.49
N VAL A 507 -8.36 -2.54 -22.22
CA VAL A 507 -8.73 -2.29 -23.63
C VAL A 507 -9.94 -1.38 -23.71
N LYS A 508 -9.73 -0.15 -24.19
CA LYS A 508 -10.78 0.87 -24.32
C LYS A 508 -11.57 0.79 -25.64
N LYS A 509 -11.02 0.16 -26.69
CA LYS A 509 -11.58 0.22 -28.05
C LYS A 509 -11.61 -1.13 -28.79
N LEU A 510 -12.74 -1.44 -29.42
CA LEU A 510 -12.84 -2.43 -30.49
C LEU A 510 -13.05 -1.69 -31.82
N SER A 511 -12.03 -1.76 -32.67
CA SER A 511 -12.03 -1.01 -33.93
C SER A 511 -12.86 -1.69 -35.02
N LYS A 512 -13.09 -0.96 -36.10
CA LYS A 512 -13.76 -1.47 -37.30
C LYS A 512 -12.98 -2.68 -37.82
N ASN A 513 -13.68 -3.77 -38.10
CA ASN A 513 -13.15 -5.04 -38.64
C ASN A 513 -12.39 -5.95 -37.66
N THR A 514 -12.42 -5.71 -36.34
CA THR A 514 -11.64 -6.53 -35.38
C THR A 514 -11.91 -8.03 -35.56
N PHE A 515 -13.17 -8.45 -35.78
CA PHE A 515 -13.55 -9.84 -36.05
C PHE A 515 -14.04 -10.07 -37.50
N PHE A 516 -13.64 -9.23 -38.45
CA PHE A 516 -14.18 -9.25 -39.81
C PHE A 516 -14.13 -10.61 -40.48
N LYS A 517 -15.21 -11.04 -41.15
CA LYS A 517 -15.32 -12.31 -41.88
C LYS A 517 -15.08 -13.58 -41.02
N CYS A 518 -15.24 -13.52 -39.70
CA CYS A 518 -15.23 -14.72 -38.84
C CYS A 518 -16.56 -15.47 -38.94
N LYS A 519 -16.78 -16.21 -40.04
CA LYS A 519 -18.06 -16.87 -40.36
C LYS A 519 -18.53 -17.91 -39.33
N LYS A 520 -17.62 -18.50 -38.55
CA LYS A 520 -17.94 -19.50 -37.50
C LYS A 520 -18.05 -18.89 -36.10
N LEU A 521 -17.80 -17.60 -35.93
CA LEU A 521 -17.86 -16.93 -34.63
C LEU A 521 -19.31 -16.90 -34.16
N LYS A 522 -19.58 -17.58 -33.04
CA LYS A 522 -20.91 -17.67 -32.43
C LYS A 522 -21.02 -16.79 -31.19
N ASN A 523 -19.99 -16.77 -30.35
CA ASN A 523 -20.03 -16.12 -29.04
C ASN A 523 -18.87 -15.15 -28.85
N VAL A 524 -19.19 -13.94 -28.40
CA VAL A 524 -18.21 -12.97 -27.91
C VAL A 524 -18.60 -12.59 -26.49
N THR A 525 -17.78 -12.97 -25.51
CA THR A 525 -17.97 -12.64 -24.10
C THR A 525 -17.01 -11.52 -23.72
N ILE A 526 -17.55 -10.43 -23.21
CA ILE A 526 -16.78 -9.28 -22.73
C ILE A 526 -16.92 -9.23 -21.21
N THR A 527 -15.80 -9.41 -20.50
CA THR A 527 -15.73 -9.24 -19.03
C THR A 527 -14.98 -7.97 -18.62
N SER A 528 -14.36 -7.29 -19.59
CA SER A 528 -13.74 -5.97 -19.44
C SER A 528 -14.80 -4.86 -19.41
N LEU A 529 -14.76 -3.99 -18.39
CA LEU A 529 -15.78 -2.95 -18.17
C LEU A 529 -15.35 -1.53 -18.59
N ASN A 530 -14.12 -1.35 -19.09
CA ASN A 530 -13.62 -0.06 -19.57
C ASN A 530 -13.68 0.11 -21.08
N LEU A 531 -14.29 -0.85 -21.80
CA LEU A 531 -14.50 -0.72 -23.24
C LEU A 531 -15.52 0.40 -23.49
N SER A 532 -15.06 1.55 -23.95
CA SER A 532 -15.88 2.76 -24.16
C SER A 532 -16.15 3.06 -25.63
N ASN A 533 -15.43 2.42 -26.55
CA ASN A 533 -15.59 2.64 -27.98
C ASN A 533 -15.68 1.30 -28.73
N VAL A 534 -16.83 1.03 -29.36
CA VAL A 534 -17.04 -0.12 -30.24
C VAL A 534 -17.47 0.39 -31.59
N SER A 535 -16.78 -0.03 -32.66
CA SER A 535 -17.19 0.31 -34.00
C SER A 535 -18.37 -0.56 -34.45
N SER A 536 -19.34 0.04 -35.15
CA SER A 536 -20.42 -0.71 -35.81
C SER A 536 -19.92 -1.78 -36.79
N GLY A 537 -18.67 -1.67 -37.26
CA GLY A 537 -18.02 -2.67 -38.11
C GLY A 537 -17.22 -3.75 -37.38
N THR A 538 -17.23 -3.81 -36.04
CA THR A 538 -16.40 -4.75 -35.26
C THR A 538 -16.65 -6.22 -35.62
N ILE A 539 -17.90 -6.62 -35.85
CA ILE A 539 -18.31 -7.99 -36.24
C ILE A 539 -18.83 -8.07 -37.69
N LYS A 540 -18.38 -7.18 -38.57
CA LYS A 540 -18.85 -7.13 -39.96
C LYS A 540 -18.57 -8.45 -40.72
N LYS A 541 -19.55 -8.92 -41.50
CA LYS A 541 -19.52 -10.22 -42.21
C LYS A 541 -19.32 -11.45 -41.30
N CYS A 542 -19.75 -11.37 -40.03
CA CYS A 542 -19.90 -12.53 -39.15
C CYS A 542 -21.35 -13.04 -39.17
N SER A 543 -21.55 -14.32 -38.89
CA SER A 543 -22.88 -14.97 -38.96
C SER A 543 -23.56 -15.00 -37.59
N LYS A 544 -24.54 -14.13 -37.34
CA LYS A 544 -25.41 -14.14 -36.14
C LYS A 544 -24.65 -14.29 -34.81
N VAL A 545 -23.67 -13.41 -34.57
CA VAL A 545 -22.83 -13.43 -33.35
C VAL A 545 -23.66 -13.02 -32.13
N LYS A 546 -23.63 -13.84 -31.07
CA LYS A 546 -24.15 -13.48 -29.74
C LYS A 546 -23.06 -12.77 -28.96
N VAL A 547 -23.26 -11.48 -28.70
CA VAL A 547 -22.41 -10.72 -27.79
C VAL A 547 -23.01 -10.80 -26.40
N LYS A 548 -22.20 -11.19 -25.42
CA LYS A 548 -22.54 -11.21 -24.01
C LYS A 548 -21.59 -10.27 -23.27
N VAL A 549 -22.15 -9.27 -22.61
CA VAL A 549 -21.41 -8.40 -21.68
C VAL A 549 -21.68 -8.92 -20.27
N VAL A 550 -20.61 -9.27 -19.55
CA VAL A 550 -20.66 -9.75 -18.17
C VAL A 550 -20.05 -8.67 -17.29
N GLY A 551 -20.81 -8.17 -16.32
CA GLY A 551 -20.35 -7.08 -15.45
C GLY A 551 -21.06 -7.07 -14.09
N ARG A 552 -20.58 -6.23 -13.17
CA ARG A 552 -21.17 -6.05 -11.83
C ARG A 552 -22.21 -4.91 -11.78
N SER A 553 -22.13 -3.94 -12.71
CA SER A 553 -23.03 -2.77 -12.81
C SER A 553 -24.16 -3.00 -13.81
N SER A 554 -25.38 -2.52 -13.54
CA SER A 554 -26.56 -2.78 -14.38
C SER A 554 -26.34 -2.46 -15.88
N LYS A 555 -27.14 -3.09 -16.76
CA LYS A 555 -27.10 -2.86 -18.22
C LYS A 555 -27.17 -1.38 -18.60
N ALA A 556 -27.85 -0.55 -17.79
CA ALA A 556 -27.99 0.90 -18.00
C ALA A 556 -26.73 1.71 -17.67
N GLN A 557 -25.91 1.24 -16.72
CA GLN A 557 -24.72 1.94 -16.21
C GLN A 557 -23.40 1.44 -16.84
N SER A 558 -23.41 0.28 -17.49
CA SER A 558 -22.20 -0.28 -18.10
C SER A 558 -21.74 0.57 -19.32
N LYS A 559 -20.58 1.22 -19.20
CA LYS A 559 -19.91 1.93 -20.33
C LYS A 559 -19.73 1.02 -21.55
N THR A 560 -19.42 -0.26 -21.32
CA THR A 560 -19.33 -1.29 -22.37
C THR A 560 -20.67 -1.58 -23.02
N ALA A 561 -21.75 -1.71 -22.25
CA ALA A 561 -23.10 -1.86 -22.79
C ALA A 561 -23.51 -0.65 -23.64
N ALA A 562 -23.21 0.57 -23.17
CA ALA A 562 -23.44 1.80 -23.93
C ALA A 562 -22.66 1.83 -25.25
N ALA A 563 -21.38 1.41 -25.24
CA ALA A 563 -20.56 1.33 -26.45
C ALA A 563 -21.10 0.35 -27.49
N PHE A 564 -21.58 -0.84 -27.06
CA PHE A 564 -22.23 -1.79 -27.98
C PHE A 564 -23.59 -1.27 -28.49
N LYS A 565 -24.36 -0.57 -27.65
CA LYS A 565 -25.61 0.09 -28.06
C LYS A 565 -25.35 1.16 -29.11
N ALA A 566 -24.35 2.03 -28.89
CA ALA A 566 -23.93 3.06 -29.84
C ALA A 566 -23.40 2.47 -31.16
N ALA A 567 -22.75 1.30 -31.11
CA ALA A 567 -22.30 0.57 -32.30
C ALA A 567 -23.44 -0.10 -33.09
N GLY A 568 -24.69 -0.11 -32.57
CA GLY A 568 -25.80 -0.83 -33.18
C GLY A 568 -25.65 -2.36 -33.11
N ILE A 569 -24.81 -2.88 -32.21
CA ILE A 569 -24.56 -4.31 -32.08
C ILE A 569 -25.46 -4.87 -30.96
N LYS A 570 -26.31 -5.86 -31.30
CA LYS A 570 -27.15 -6.53 -30.29
C LYS A 570 -26.29 -7.31 -29.30
N PHE A 571 -26.54 -7.12 -28.02
CA PHE A 571 -25.87 -7.85 -26.94
C PHE A 571 -26.86 -8.22 -25.84
N SER A 572 -26.52 -9.29 -25.12
CA SER A 572 -27.13 -9.66 -23.85
C SER A 572 -26.24 -9.17 -22.71
N TYR A 573 -26.87 -8.74 -21.62
CA TYR A 573 -26.16 -8.38 -20.41
C TYR A 573 -26.41 -9.46 -19.37
N GLN A 574 -25.34 -9.94 -18.73
CA GLN A 574 -25.42 -10.87 -17.60
C GLN A 574 -24.77 -10.18 -16.40
N ARG A 575 -25.54 -9.99 -15.32
CA ARG A 575 -24.99 -9.59 -14.04
C ARG A 575 -24.09 -10.72 -13.55
N LYS A 576 -22.84 -10.38 -13.25
CA LYS A 576 -21.83 -11.33 -12.78
C LYS A 576 -22.13 -11.75 -11.36
#